data_AF-A0ABD2N6J0-F1
#
_entry.id   AF-A0ABD2N6J0-F1
#
_cell.length_a   1.000
_cell.length_b   1.000
_cell.length_c   1.000
_cell.angle_alpha   90.00
_cell.angle_beta   90.00
_cell.angle_gamma   90.00
#
_symmetry.space_group_name_H-M   'P 1'
#
loop_
_entity.id
_entity.type
_entity.pdbx_description
1 polymer ?
#
loop_
_entity_poly.entity_id
_entity_poly.type
_entity_poly.pdbx_seq_one_letter_code
_entity_poly.pdbx_strand_id
1 'polypeptide(L)'
;NLITKVTIPGADIESDHIPLRADIILRLSRPKEKTVRKTLEPKVLKDEERRSLYEEHLNKELESIRSINDTNEHWLKLKDAFTETNEIFLTNTGRRTRNKWMTENILDLMEKRRQCKVNRKYTEYKSLQEKFEMK
;
A
#
# COMPACT_ATOMS: atom_id res chain seq x y z
N ASN A 1 32.81 -30.39 -30.05
CA ASN A 1 33.15 -29.86 -31.39
C ASN A 1 33.31 -28.36 -31.32
N LEU A 2 34.56 -27.91 -31.29
CA LEU A 2 34.96 -26.51 -31.38
C LEU A 2 34.70 -25.99 -32.80
N ILE A 3 34.06 -24.83 -32.92
CA ILE A 3 34.27 -23.92 -34.05
C ILE A 3 34.36 -22.51 -33.47
N THR A 4 35.57 -21.99 -33.42
CA THR A 4 35.90 -20.59 -33.13
C THR A 4 35.49 -19.72 -34.32
N LYS A 5 34.64 -18.70 -34.11
CA LYS A 5 34.49 -17.59 -35.06
C LYS A 5 34.81 -16.27 -34.38
N VAL A 6 35.92 -15.71 -34.81
CA VAL A 6 36.37 -14.34 -34.57
C VAL A 6 35.39 -13.40 -35.27
N THR A 7 34.87 -12.39 -34.58
CA THR A 7 34.20 -11.25 -35.22
C THR A 7 35.08 -10.02 -35.07
N ILE A 8 35.72 -9.66 -36.19
CA ILE A 8 36.54 -8.47 -36.38
C ILE A 8 35.59 -7.27 -36.59
N PRO A 9 35.86 -6.10 -35.99
CA PRO A 9 35.05 -4.91 -36.21
C PRO A 9 35.37 -4.34 -37.59
N GLY A 10 34.43 -4.43 -38.53
CA GLY A 10 34.56 -3.78 -39.84
C GLY A 10 33.92 -4.52 -41.00
N ALA A 11 32.67 -4.98 -40.87
CA ALA A 11 31.90 -5.45 -42.02
C ALA A 11 30.54 -4.74 -42.00
N ASP A 12 30.39 -3.73 -42.86
CA ASP A 12 29.07 -3.31 -43.36
C ASP A 12 28.43 -4.55 -43.98
N ILE A 13 27.34 -5.01 -43.39
CA ILE A 13 26.54 -6.09 -43.97
C ILE A 13 25.23 -5.45 -44.42
N GLU A 14 24.92 -5.57 -45.71
CA GLU A 14 23.61 -5.31 -46.33
C GLU A 14 22.53 -6.28 -45.81
N SER A 15 22.36 -6.37 -44.49
CA SER A 15 21.46 -7.30 -43.80
C SER A 15 20.25 -6.58 -43.20
N ASP A 16 19.77 -5.52 -43.85
CA ASP A 16 18.49 -4.90 -43.48
C ASP A 16 17.28 -5.83 -43.75
N HIS A 17 17.52 -7.03 -44.30
CA HIS A 17 16.48 -7.99 -44.69
C HIS A 17 16.53 -9.32 -43.93
N ILE A 18 17.46 -9.50 -42.99
CA ILE A 18 17.54 -10.73 -42.20
C ILE A 18 17.10 -10.43 -40.76
N PRO A 19 15.87 -10.81 -40.36
CA PRO A 19 15.42 -10.59 -39.00
C PRO A 19 16.33 -11.34 -38.03
N LEU A 20 16.91 -10.59 -37.10
CA LEU A 20 17.83 -11.10 -36.11
C LEU A 20 17.05 -11.97 -35.12
N ARG A 21 17.29 -13.28 -35.16
CA ARG A 21 16.72 -14.24 -34.21
C ARG A 21 17.62 -14.32 -32.98
N ALA A 22 17.16 -13.75 -31.88
CA ALA A 22 17.85 -13.82 -30.59
C ALA A 22 16.98 -14.54 -29.55
N ASP A 23 17.60 -15.46 -28.80
CA ASP A 23 16.97 -16.11 -27.64
C ASP A 23 17.29 -15.28 -26.39
N ILE A 24 16.29 -14.52 -25.91
CA ILE A 24 16.44 -13.64 -24.75
C ILE A 24 15.89 -14.34 -23.51
N ILE A 25 16.76 -14.63 -22.54
CA ILE A 25 16.36 -15.18 -21.23
C ILE A 25 16.25 -14.03 -20.23
N LEU A 26 15.02 -13.66 -19.86
CA LEU A 26 14.75 -12.62 -18.86
C LEU A 26 14.56 -13.24 -17.47
N ARG A 27 15.35 -12.79 -16.49
CA ARG A 27 15.08 -13.02 -15.06
C ARG A 27 14.48 -11.76 -14.45
N LEU A 28 13.18 -11.76 -14.21
CA LEU A 28 12.48 -10.65 -13.58
C LEU A 28 12.45 -10.84 -12.05
N SER A 29 12.96 -9.86 -11.31
CA SER A 29 12.79 -9.82 -9.85
C SER A 29 11.41 -9.26 -9.50
N ARG A 30 10.68 -9.93 -8.60
CA ARG A 30 9.46 -9.33 -8.03
C ARG A 30 9.86 -8.15 -7.13
N PRO A 31 9.24 -6.97 -7.28
CA PRO A 31 9.44 -5.90 -6.31
C PRO A 31 8.97 -6.39 -4.95
N LYS A 32 9.78 -6.16 -3.90
CA LYS A 32 9.37 -6.44 -2.53
C LYS A 32 8.16 -5.57 -2.20
N GLU A 33 7.14 -6.17 -1.60
CA GLU A 33 6.00 -5.41 -1.08
C GLU A 33 6.52 -4.42 -0.02
N LYS A 34 6.18 -3.14 -0.20
CA LYS A 34 6.50 -2.14 0.81
C LYS A 34 5.57 -2.37 1.99
N THR A 35 6.12 -2.65 3.16
CA THR A 35 5.34 -2.61 4.40
C THR A 35 4.93 -1.16 4.66
N VAL A 36 3.64 -0.87 4.50
CA VAL A 36 3.09 0.43 4.87
C VAL A 36 3.08 0.48 6.39
N ARG A 37 4.04 1.19 6.99
CA ARG A 37 3.97 1.47 8.43
C ARG A 37 2.76 2.36 8.68
N LYS A 38 1.84 1.89 9.52
CA LYS A 38 0.75 2.73 10.03
C LYS A 38 1.41 3.92 10.76
N THR A 39 1.12 5.13 10.32
CA THR A 39 1.61 6.34 10.99
C THR A 39 0.55 6.77 11.98
N LEU A 40 0.95 6.89 13.26
CA LEU A 40 0.08 7.41 14.30
C LEU A 40 -0.02 8.93 14.12
N GLU A 41 -1.23 9.46 14.20
CA GLU A 41 -1.50 10.88 14.07
C GLU A 41 -2.00 11.49 15.39
N PRO A 42 -1.09 11.99 16.24
CA PRO A 42 -1.47 12.57 17.54
C PRO A 42 -2.29 13.87 17.39
N LYS A 43 -2.30 14.48 16.19
CA LYS A 43 -3.14 15.66 15.90
C LYS A 43 -4.63 15.36 15.99
N VAL A 44 -5.04 14.09 15.90
CA VAL A 44 -6.44 13.67 16.06
C VAL A 44 -6.95 13.96 17.47
N LEU A 45 -6.09 13.90 18.49
CA LEU A 45 -6.45 14.19 19.88
C LEU A 45 -6.63 15.68 20.20
N LYS A 46 -6.48 16.56 19.20
CA LYS A 46 -6.85 17.98 19.36
C LYS A 46 -8.36 18.19 19.38
N ASP A 47 -9.10 17.23 18.84
CA ASP A 47 -10.55 17.19 18.88
C ASP A 47 -10.99 16.64 20.25
N GLU A 48 -11.77 17.43 20.99
CA GLU A 48 -12.19 17.11 22.36
C GLU A 48 -13.06 15.87 22.43
N GLU A 49 -13.92 15.63 21.44
CA GLU A 49 -14.77 14.44 21.40
C GLU A 49 -13.91 13.17 21.27
N ARG A 50 -12.98 13.18 20.31
CA ARG A 50 -12.07 12.04 20.08
C ARG A 50 -11.10 11.82 21.22
N ARG A 51 -10.65 12.90 21.86
CA ARG A 51 -9.81 12.80 23.05
C ARG A 51 -10.56 12.16 24.21
N SER A 52 -11.80 12.56 24.44
CA SER A 52 -12.63 11.99 25.51
C SER A 52 -12.85 10.49 25.31
N LEU A 53 -13.17 10.08 24.07
CA LEU A 53 -13.33 8.65 23.72
C LEU A 53 -12.04 7.85 23.88
N TYR A 54 -10.89 8.44 23.52
CA TYR A 54 -9.58 7.83 23.71
C TYR A 54 -9.28 7.60 25.20
N GLU A 55 -9.51 8.62 26.03
CA GLU A 55 -9.27 8.56 27.47
C GLU A 55 -10.21 7.54 28.14
N GLU A 56 -11.49 7.51 27.78
CA GLU A 56 -12.46 6.54 28.29
C GLU A 56 -12.05 5.10 27.95
N HIS A 57 -11.69 4.84 26.69
CA HIS A 57 -11.27 3.51 26.25
C HIS A 57 -9.98 3.07 26.95
N LEU A 58 -8.98 3.95 27.03
CA LEU A 58 -7.71 3.64 27.67
C LEU A 58 -7.90 3.35 29.17
N ASN A 59 -8.70 4.16 29.86
CA ASN A 59 -8.96 3.97 31.29
C ASN A 59 -9.65 2.63 31.56
N LYS A 60 -10.62 2.26 30.73
CA LYS A 60 -11.30 0.95 30.83
C LYS A 60 -10.32 -0.22 30.67
N GLU A 61 -9.44 -0.15 29.68
CA GLU A 61 -8.42 -1.18 29.47
C GLU A 61 -7.44 -1.24 30.66
N LEU A 62 -7.00 -0.09 31.18
CA LEU A 62 -6.09 -0.03 32.33
C LEU A 62 -6.73 -0.55 33.63
N GLU A 63 -8.02 -0.32 33.84
CA GLU A 63 -8.75 -0.89 34.99
C GLU A 63 -8.76 -2.41 34.96
N SER A 64 -8.89 -3.02 33.78
CA SER A 64 -8.87 -4.48 33.62
C SER A 64 -7.51 -5.08 34.01
N ILE A 65 -6.43 -4.34 33.78
CA ILE A 65 -5.03 -4.78 33.99
C ILE A 65 -4.64 -4.73 35.48
N ARG A 66 -5.27 -3.86 36.27
CA ARG A 66 -4.95 -3.63 37.69
C ARG A 66 -5.06 -4.88 38.57
N SER A 67 -5.77 -5.90 38.10
CA SER A 67 -5.98 -7.18 38.80
C SER A 67 -4.87 -8.23 38.57
N ILE A 68 -3.89 -7.94 37.70
CA ILE A 68 -2.84 -8.89 37.33
C ILE A 68 -1.68 -8.82 38.33
N ASN A 69 -1.37 -9.95 38.96
CA ASN A 69 -0.32 -10.05 39.98
C ASN A 69 1.08 -10.32 39.38
N ASP A 70 1.18 -10.90 38.18
CA ASP A 70 2.47 -11.12 37.54
C ASP A 70 2.99 -9.84 36.88
N THR A 71 4.23 -9.47 37.21
CA THR A 71 4.82 -8.21 36.77
C THR A 71 5.10 -8.20 35.26
N ASN A 72 5.48 -9.34 34.68
CA ASN A 72 5.77 -9.43 33.25
C ASN A 72 4.49 -9.40 32.41
N GLU A 73 3.46 -10.15 32.81
CA GLU A 73 2.14 -10.09 32.19
C GLU A 73 1.51 -8.70 32.33
N HIS A 74 1.64 -8.06 33.50
CA HIS A 74 1.14 -6.71 33.73
C HIS A 74 1.79 -5.69 32.77
N TRP A 75 3.11 -5.79 32.56
CA TRP A 75 3.82 -4.94 31.60
C TRP A 75 3.38 -5.18 30.15
N LEU A 76 3.26 -6.45 29.74
CA LEU A 76 2.81 -6.81 28.39
C LEU A 76 1.42 -6.27 28.11
N LYS A 77 0.49 -6.48 29.03
CA LYS A 77 -0.89 -6.00 28.91
C LYS A 77 -0.99 -4.47 28.87
N LEU A 78 -0.18 -3.78 29.69
CA LEU A 78 -0.12 -2.32 29.66
C LEU A 78 0.35 -1.82 28.30
N LYS A 79 1.42 -2.42 27.77
CA LYS A 79 1.91 -2.09 26.43
C LYS A 79 0.84 -2.36 25.36
N ASP A 80 0.17 -3.50 25.44
CA ASP A 80 -0.85 -3.91 24.48
C ASP A 80 -2.03 -2.93 24.48
N ALA A 81 -2.53 -2.54 25.66
CA ALA A 81 -3.60 -1.55 25.82
C ALA A 81 -3.26 -0.21 25.13
N PHE A 82 -2.04 0.29 25.30
CA PHE A 82 -1.60 1.49 24.58
C PHE A 82 -1.50 1.27 23.07
N THR A 83 -0.94 0.15 22.62
CA THR A 83 -0.81 -0.12 21.18
C THR A 83 -2.17 -0.27 20.51
N GLU A 84 -3.11 -1.00 21.10
CA GLU A 84 -4.46 -1.21 20.57
C GLU A 84 -5.26 0.08 20.54
N THR A 85 -5.25 0.84 21.64
CA THR A 85 -5.94 2.14 21.70
C THR A 85 -5.35 3.12 20.67
N ASN A 86 -4.03 3.13 20.50
CA ASN A 86 -3.38 3.93 19.46
C ASN A 86 -3.76 3.46 18.05
N GLU A 87 -3.88 2.15 17.82
CA GLU A 87 -4.31 1.63 16.54
C GLU A 87 -5.75 2.02 16.22
N ILE A 88 -6.66 1.98 17.19
CA ILE A 88 -8.08 2.29 16.98
C ILE A 88 -8.30 3.78 16.72
N PHE A 89 -7.70 4.65 17.54
CA PHE A 89 -8.05 6.08 17.55
C PHE A 89 -7.04 6.98 16.85
N LEU A 90 -5.76 6.58 16.78
CA LEU A 90 -4.69 7.41 16.21
C LEU A 90 -4.24 6.97 14.82
N THR A 91 -4.70 5.83 14.30
CA THR A 91 -4.39 5.49 12.91
C THR A 91 -5.25 6.30 11.97
N ASN A 92 -4.57 7.04 11.09
CA ASN A 92 -5.23 7.77 10.04
C ASN A 92 -5.68 6.77 8.95
N THR A 93 -6.92 6.29 9.06
CA THR A 93 -7.59 5.51 8.02
C THR A 93 -7.99 6.36 6.81
N GLY A 94 -7.92 7.69 6.95
CA GLY A 94 -8.21 8.64 5.89
C GLY A 94 -7.11 8.66 4.82
N ARG A 95 -7.50 8.36 3.57
CA ARG A 95 -6.69 8.69 2.40
C ARG A 95 -6.56 10.20 2.34
N ARG A 96 -5.47 10.76 2.86
CA ARG A 96 -5.21 12.19 2.74
C ARG A 96 -5.06 12.55 1.26
N THR A 97 -6.03 13.26 0.76
CA THR A 97 -6.00 13.83 -0.58
C THR A 97 -4.96 14.93 -0.56
N ARG A 98 -3.78 14.66 -1.12
CA ARG A 98 -2.71 15.65 -1.21
C ARG A 98 -3.15 16.88 -2.03
N ASN A 99 -4.13 16.70 -2.91
CA ASN A 99 -4.63 17.72 -3.81
C ASN A 99 -6.11 18.02 -3.54
N LYS A 100 -6.48 19.31 -3.52
CA LYS A 100 -7.87 19.78 -3.29
C LYS A 100 -8.89 19.27 -4.31
N TRP A 101 -8.46 19.01 -5.55
CA TRP A 101 -9.31 18.47 -6.61
C TRP A 101 -9.60 16.98 -6.45
N MET A 102 -8.84 16.29 -5.59
CA MET A 102 -8.97 14.86 -5.36
C MET A 102 -9.98 14.66 -4.23
N THR A 103 -11.25 14.51 -4.57
CA THR A 103 -12.31 14.24 -3.59
C THR A 103 -12.33 12.76 -3.19
N GLU A 104 -12.92 12.43 -2.04
CA GLU A 104 -13.06 11.03 -1.59
C GLU A 104 -13.80 10.17 -2.62
N ASN A 105 -14.79 10.73 -3.31
CA ASN A 105 -15.51 10.08 -4.40
C ASN A 105 -14.58 9.71 -5.57
N ILE A 106 -13.68 10.62 -5.96
CA ILE A 106 -12.68 10.36 -7.01
C ILE A 106 -11.74 9.23 -6.57
N LEU A 107 -11.27 9.24 -5.32
CA LEU A 107 -10.42 8.18 -4.80
C LEU A 107 -11.10 6.80 -4.76
N ASP A 108 -12.38 6.77 -4.39
CA ASP A 108 -13.17 5.54 -4.38
C ASP A 108 -13.39 5.00 -5.79
N LEU A 109 -13.75 5.89 -6.74
CA LEU A 109 -13.83 5.52 -8.16
C LEU A 109 -12.49 4.97 -8.69
N MET A 110 -11.34 5.52 -8.26
CA MET A 110 -10.03 5.08 -8.72
C MET A 110 -9.69 3.69 -8.17
N GLU A 111 -10.05 3.42 -6.91
CA GLU A 111 -9.88 2.10 -6.30
C GLU A 111 -10.77 1.06 -6.99
N LYS A 112 -12.05 1.38 -7.21
CA LYS A 112 -12.98 0.52 -7.95
C LYS A 112 -12.45 0.20 -9.35
N ARG A 113 -11.94 1.21 -10.07
CA ARG A 113 -11.30 1.01 -11.38
C ARG A 113 -10.09 0.08 -11.28
N ARG A 114 -9.24 0.25 -10.27
CA ARG A 114 -8.07 -0.61 -10.01
C ARG A 114 -8.50 -2.06 -9.76
N GLN A 115 -9.50 -2.28 -8.91
CA GLN A 115 -10.03 -3.60 -8.59
C GLN A 115 -10.65 -4.29 -9.82
N CYS A 116 -11.43 -3.57 -10.64
CA CYS A 116 -11.97 -4.12 -11.89
C CYS A 116 -10.86 -4.56 -12.86
N LYS A 117 -9.74 -3.82 -12.94
CA LYS A 117 -8.57 -4.18 -13.75
C LYS A 117 -7.88 -5.45 -13.24
N VAL A 118 -7.72 -5.59 -11.92
CA VAL A 118 -7.13 -6.79 -11.29
C VAL A 118 -8.04 -8.01 -11.50
N ASN A 119 -9.34 -7.84 -11.31
CA ASN A 119 -10.35 -8.91 -11.40
C ASN A 119 -10.83 -9.18 -12.84
N ARG A 120 -10.18 -8.59 -13.86
CA ARG A 120 -10.49 -8.76 -15.29
C ARG A 120 -11.94 -8.46 -15.70
N LYS A 121 -12.61 -7.54 -14.99
CA LYS A 121 -13.97 -7.10 -15.28
C LYS A 121 -13.98 -5.94 -16.29
N TYR A 122 -13.90 -6.27 -17.57
CA TYR A 122 -13.67 -5.30 -18.65
C TYR A 122 -14.81 -4.28 -18.83
N THR A 123 -16.07 -4.72 -18.75
CA THR A 123 -17.26 -3.85 -18.92
C THR A 123 -17.38 -2.83 -17.80
N GLU A 124 -17.25 -3.27 -16.55
CA GLU A 124 -17.25 -2.40 -15.36
C GLU A 124 -16.09 -1.39 -15.42
N TYR A 125 -14.88 -1.84 -15.79
CA TYR A 125 -13.72 -0.96 -15.97
C TYR A 125 -13.98 0.16 -16.98
N LYS A 126 -14.53 -0.16 -18.16
CA LYS A 126 -14.80 0.82 -19.21
C LYS A 126 -15.82 1.87 -18.75
N SER A 127 -16.89 1.43 -18.10
CA SER A 127 -17.91 2.34 -17.54
C SER A 127 -17.36 3.29 -16.47
N LEU A 128 -16.42 2.80 -15.66
CA LEU A 128 -15.76 3.62 -14.63
C LEU A 128 -14.77 4.60 -15.28
N GLN A 129 -14.08 4.21 -16.34
CA GLN A 129 -13.18 5.08 -17.10
C GLN A 129 -13.93 6.26 -17.75
N GLU A 130 -15.07 6.00 -18.38
CA GLU A 130 -15.91 7.06 -19.00
C GLU A 130 -16.41 8.07 -17.96
N LYS A 131 -16.78 7.60 -16.76
CA LYS A 131 -17.16 8.47 -15.62
C LYS A 131 -16.01 9.32 -15.09
N PHE A 132 -14.76 8.91 -15.30
CA PHE A 132 -13.58 9.69 -14.95
C PHE A 132 -13.28 10.79 -15.96
N GLU A 133 -13.53 10.55 -17.25
CA GLU A 133 -13.21 11.48 -18.33
C GLU A 133 -14.25 12.59 -18.51
N MET A 134 -15.49 12.38 -18.02
CA MET A 134 -16.57 13.37 -18.09
C MET A 134 -16.57 14.42 -16.96
N LYS A 135 -15.60 14.40 -16.04
CA LYS A 135 -15.46 15.39 -14.94
C LYS A 135 -14.17 16.18 -15.08
#